data_AF-A0A1B7TK25-F1
#
_entry.id   AF-A0A1B7TK25-F1
#
_cell.length_a   1.000
_cell.length_b   1.000
_cell.length_c   1.000
_cell.angle_alpha   90.00
_cell.angle_beta   90.00
_cell.angle_gamma   90.00
#
_symmetry.space_group_name_H-M   'P 1'
#
loop_
_entity.id
_entity.type
_entity.pdbx_description
1 polymer ?
#
loop_
_entity_poly.entity_id
_entity_poly.type
_entity_poly.pdbx_seq_one_letter_code
_entity_poly.pdbx_strand_id
1 'polypeptide(L)'
;MQRNNRQQEALANTLFNLKFTQKQLVKQANKSLKERNNDDHEELIKILASNVIRKKNEYLNLIKLTNKLDIIISKLNTSMIMQQVNGQFMQITRNLDVALQNMNLENITMVMDKFDEQVKEIDLNTETLTSVSENGNVDSLKFEDDDKVNELINKVKDSNSLKYPKVDSLEEALPAKESETTEKDIEFDNEAEDRLAQRLKALRG
;
A
#
# COMPACT_ATOMS: atom_id res chain seq x y z
N MET A 1 6.22 40.80 -31.64
CA MET A 1 7.38 40.12 -31.03
C MET A 1 8.52 41.06 -30.57
N GLN A 2 8.77 42.21 -31.23
CA GLN A 2 9.87 43.12 -30.84
C GLN A 2 9.70 43.84 -29.48
N ARG A 3 8.47 44.06 -28.99
CA ARG A 3 8.24 44.67 -27.65
C ARG A 3 8.61 43.74 -26.49
N ASN A 4 8.40 42.43 -26.62
CA ASN A 4 8.81 41.44 -25.60
C ASN A 4 10.34 41.33 -25.51
N ASN A 5 11.05 41.39 -26.63
CA ASN A 5 12.52 41.35 -26.64
C ASN A 5 13.13 42.58 -25.94
N ARG A 6 12.62 43.79 -26.18
CA ARG A 6 13.12 44.99 -25.48
C ARG A 6 12.81 44.98 -23.99
N GLN A 7 11.65 44.46 -23.59
CA GLN A 7 11.31 44.30 -22.18
C GLN A 7 12.19 43.23 -21.51
N GLN A 8 12.50 42.13 -22.19
CA GLN A 8 13.46 41.13 -21.72
C GLN A 8 14.89 41.69 -21.61
N GLU A 9 15.32 42.51 -22.57
CA GLU A 9 16.63 43.16 -22.55
C GLU A 9 16.73 44.23 -21.45
N ALA A 10 15.68 45.02 -21.26
CA ALA A 10 15.58 45.97 -20.14
C ALA A 10 15.58 45.23 -18.78
N LEU A 11 14.85 44.12 -18.67
CA LEU A 11 14.82 43.28 -17.47
C LEU A 11 16.17 42.58 -17.23
N ALA A 12 16.85 42.15 -18.28
CA ALA A 12 18.19 41.56 -18.20
C ALA A 12 19.22 42.60 -17.75
N ASN A 13 19.13 43.83 -18.25
CA ASN A 13 19.98 44.95 -17.84
C ASN A 13 19.71 45.35 -16.37
N THR A 14 18.45 45.39 -15.92
CA THR A 14 18.15 45.65 -14.51
C THR A 14 18.62 44.52 -13.61
N LEU A 15 18.47 43.26 -14.03
CA LEU A 15 19.00 42.11 -13.29
C LEU A 15 20.53 42.12 -13.20
N PHE A 16 21.21 42.46 -14.29
CA PHE A 16 22.67 42.60 -14.31
C PHE A 16 23.12 43.74 -13.38
N ASN A 17 22.46 44.90 -13.45
CA ASN A 17 22.73 46.01 -12.55
C ASN A 17 22.49 45.62 -11.09
N LEU A 18 21.42 44.89 -10.79
CA LEU A 18 21.12 44.40 -9.44
C LEU A 18 22.15 43.37 -8.94
N LYS A 19 22.62 42.46 -9.80
CA LYS A 19 23.69 41.52 -9.44
C LYS A 19 25.04 42.22 -9.24
N PHE A 20 25.32 43.23 -10.07
CA PHE A 20 26.53 44.03 -9.95
C PHE A 20 26.52 44.87 -8.65
N THR A 21 25.41 45.54 -8.35
CA THR A 21 25.25 46.29 -7.09
C THR A 21 25.26 45.36 -5.88
N GLN A 22 24.67 44.17 -5.96
CA GLN A 22 24.81 43.14 -4.92
C GLN A 22 26.28 42.81 -4.66
N LYS A 23 27.07 42.56 -5.72
CA LYS A 23 28.49 42.22 -5.58
C LYS A 23 29.32 43.40 -5.05
N GLN A 24 28.98 44.63 -5.45
CA GLN A 24 29.59 45.86 -4.95
C GLN A 24 29.27 46.10 -3.46
N LEU A 25 28.02 45.90 -3.05
CA LEU A 25 27.57 45.98 -1.66
C LEU A 25 28.26 44.92 -0.79
N VAL A 26 28.39 43.68 -1.28
CA VAL A 26 29.13 42.62 -0.57
C VAL A 26 30.62 42.99 -0.42
N LYS A 27 31.23 43.59 -1.45
CA LYS A 27 32.63 44.06 -1.37
C LYS A 27 32.80 45.21 -0.37
N GLN A 28 31.87 46.16 -0.34
CA GLN A 28 31.87 47.26 0.65
C GLN A 28 31.58 46.75 2.07
N ALA A 29 30.66 45.79 2.23
CA ALA A 29 30.38 45.14 3.50
C ALA A 29 31.63 44.43 4.05
N ASN A 30 32.33 43.65 3.22
CA ASN A 30 33.58 42.98 3.62
C ASN A 30 34.72 43.95 3.96
N LYS A 31 34.76 45.13 3.31
CA LYS A 31 35.72 46.19 3.65
C LYS A 31 35.40 46.78 5.03
N SER A 32 34.13 47.09 5.29
CA SER A 32 33.67 47.62 6.58
C SER A 32 33.79 46.59 7.72
N LEU A 33 33.66 45.30 7.42
CA LEU A 33 33.87 44.19 8.36
C LEU A 33 35.34 44.07 8.81
N LYS A 34 36.29 44.43 7.95
CA LYS A 34 37.72 44.51 8.29
C LYS A 34 38.11 45.75 9.08
N GLU A 35 37.27 46.78 9.06
CA GLU A 35 37.48 48.06 9.76
C GLU A 35 36.75 48.11 11.13
N ARG A 36 36.01 47.06 11.50
CA ARG A 36 35.21 46.99 12.75
C ARG A 36 35.93 46.21 13.87
N ASN A 37 35.78 46.70 15.10
CA ASN A 37 36.20 46.02 16.34
C ASN A 37 35.22 44.89 16.71
N ASN A 38 35.67 43.95 17.54
CA ASN A 38 35.05 42.64 17.82
C ASN A 38 33.61 42.64 18.38
N ASP A 39 33.04 43.80 18.75
CA ASP A 39 31.71 43.89 19.39
C ASP A 39 30.54 43.89 18.37
N ASP A 40 30.80 44.14 17.07
CA ASP A 40 29.78 44.16 16.00
C ASP A 40 29.47 42.76 15.39
N HIS A 41 30.07 41.68 15.91
CA HIS A 41 29.88 40.33 15.37
C HIS A 41 28.48 39.77 15.63
N GLU A 42 27.79 40.21 16.67
CA GLU A 42 26.48 39.67 17.05
C GLU A 42 25.39 40.02 16.02
N GLU A 43 25.36 41.27 15.54
CA GLU A 43 24.40 41.70 14.52
C GLU A 43 24.65 41.01 13.17
N LEU A 44 25.92 40.78 12.83
CA LEU A 44 26.32 40.08 11.61
C LEU A 44 25.93 38.60 11.64
N ILE A 45 26.12 37.95 12.79
CA ILE A 45 25.68 36.57 13.03
C ILE A 45 24.15 36.50 12.98
N LYS A 46 23.43 37.47 13.57
CA LYS A 46 21.95 37.55 13.50
C LYS A 46 21.46 37.68 12.06
N ILE A 47 22.08 38.51 11.23
CA ILE A 47 21.70 38.69 9.83
C ILE A 47 22.00 37.42 9.00
N LEU A 48 23.17 36.79 9.19
CA LEU A 48 23.50 35.53 8.52
C LEU A 48 22.57 34.39 8.95
N ALA A 49 22.30 34.26 10.25
CA ALA A 49 21.36 33.29 10.79
C ALA A 49 19.94 33.51 10.21
N SER A 50 19.48 34.77 10.17
CA SER A 50 18.18 35.13 9.58
C SER A 50 18.10 34.75 8.08
N ASN A 51 19.16 34.99 7.31
CA ASN A 51 19.22 34.60 5.91
C ASN A 51 19.20 33.07 5.73
N VAL A 52 19.92 32.33 6.57
CA VAL A 52 19.92 30.86 6.55
C VAL A 52 18.54 30.31 6.91
N ILE A 53 17.89 30.85 7.96
CA ILE A 53 16.53 30.48 8.35
C ILE A 53 15.54 30.79 7.21
N ARG A 54 15.65 31.96 6.58
CA ARG A 54 14.80 32.33 5.44
C ARG A 54 14.96 31.35 4.28
N LYS A 55 16.20 30.98 3.92
CA LYS A 55 16.47 30.01 2.86
C LYS A 55 16.02 28.59 3.20
N LYS A 56 16.16 28.18 4.47
CA LYS A 56 15.60 26.91 4.96
C LYS A 56 14.08 26.88 4.85
N ASN A 57 13.40 27.97 5.21
CA ASN A 57 11.94 28.07 5.10
C ASN A 57 11.46 28.08 3.64
N GLU A 58 12.19 28.77 2.75
CA GLU A 58 11.93 28.73 1.31
C GLU A 58 12.05 27.29 0.77
N TYR A 59 13.11 26.57 1.13
CA TYR A 59 13.31 25.16 0.79
C TYR A 59 12.19 24.26 1.35
N LEU A 60 11.83 24.41 2.62
CA LEU A 60 10.74 23.65 3.25
C LEU A 60 9.41 23.89 2.53
N ASN A 61 9.13 25.12 2.11
CA ASN A 61 7.91 25.43 1.38
C ASN A 61 7.90 24.78 -0.01
N LEU A 62 9.05 24.77 -0.71
CA LEU A 62 9.19 24.07 -1.99
C LEU A 62 8.98 22.56 -1.85
N ILE A 63 9.58 21.93 -0.84
CA ILE A 63 9.38 20.49 -0.56
C ILE A 63 7.91 20.20 -0.24
N LYS A 64 7.25 21.05 0.56
CA LYS A 64 5.80 20.91 0.82
C LYS A 64 4.97 21.00 -0.46
N LEU A 65 5.33 21.90 -1.38
CA LEU A 65 4.66 22.01 -2.68
C LEU A 65 4.91 20.77 -3.54
N THR A 66 6.13 20.24 -3.57
CA THR A 66 6.45 18.98 -4.24
C THR A 66 5.64 17.83 -3.69
N ASN A 67 5.54 17.69 -2.36
CA ASN A 67 4.73 16.64 -1.74
C ASN A 67 3.23 16.77 -2.10
N LYS A 68 2.71 18.01 -2.15
CA LYS A 68 1.33 18.25 -2.62
C LYS A 68 1.16 17.82 -4.08
N LEU A 69 2.13 18.11 -4.93
CA LEU A 69 2.13 17.73 -6.33
C LEU A 69 2.18 16.20 -6.48
N ASP A 70 2.99 15.51 -5.69
CA ASP A 70 3.12 14.06 -5.71
C ASP A 70 1.80 13.36 -5.27
N ILE A 71 1.14 13.91 -4.25
CA ILE A 71 -0.20 13.46 -3.84
C ILE A 71 -1.20 13.62 -5.00
N ILE A 72 -1.17 14.75 -5.71
CA ILE A 72 -2.05 14.98 -6.86
C ILE A 72 -1.75 13.99 -8.00
N ILE A 73 -0.47 13.73 -8.28
CA ILE A 73 -0.07 12.72 -9.28
C ILE A 73 -0.59 11.33 -8.88
N SER A 74 -0.41 10.91 -7.64
CA SER A 74 -0.89 9.60 -7.17
C SER A 74 -2.41 9.47 -7.31
N LYS A 75 -3.15 10.54 -7.00
CA LYS A 75 -4.61 10.58 -7.20
C LYS A 75 -4.98 10.54 -8.67
N LEU A 76 -4.29 11.28 -9.53
CA LEU A 76 -4.51 11.30 -10.97
C LEU A 76 -4.25 9.92 -11.58
N ASN A 77 -3.16 9.25 -11.22
CA ASN A 77 -2.84 7.90 -11.67
C ASN A 77 -3.93 6.90 -11.24
N THR A 78 -4.41 7.00 -10.00
CA THR A 78 -5.51 6.15 -9.52
C THR A 78 -6.78 6.41 -10.33
N SER A 79 -7.14 7.67 -10.56
CA SER A 79 -8.28 8.05 -11.39
C SER A 79 -8.15 7.57 -12.84
N MET A 80 -6.95 7.61 -13.42
CA MET A 80 -6.67 7.13 -14.77
C MET A 80 -6.80 5.61 -14.86
N ILE A 81 -6.24 4.87 -13.90
CA ILE A 81 -6.41 3.41 -13.81
C ILE A 81 -7.89 3.08 -13.66
N MET A 82 -8.61 3.79 -12.80
CA MET A 82 -10.05 3.60 -12.60
C MET A 82 -10.84 3.87 -13.88
N GLN A 83 -10.45 4.88 -14.67
CA GLN A 83 -11.06 5.16 -15.97
C GLN A 83 -10.81 4.03 -16.98
N GLN A 84 -9.59 3.50 -17.04
CA GLN A 84 -9.25 2.36 -17.90
C GLN A 84 -10.03 1.11 -17.49
N VAL A 85 -10.06 0.80 -16.20
CA VAL A 85 -10.81 -0.34 -15.63
C VAL A 85 -12.32 -0.17 -15.89
N ASN A 86 -12.87 1.03 -15.76
CA ASN A 86 -14.28 1.29 -16.08
C ASN A 86 -14.57 1.10 -17.59
N GLY A 87 -13.63 1.47 -18.46
CA GLY A 87 -13.71 1.16 -19.89
C GLY A 87 -13.75 -0.34 -20.18
N GLN A 88 -12.94 -1.12 -19.46
CA GLN A 88 -12.96 -2.59 -19.55
C GLN A 88 -14.26 -3.18 -19.01
N PHE A 89 -14.77 -2.68 -17.88
CA PHE A 89 -16.06 -3.11 -17.34
C PHE A 89 -17.21 -2.81 -18.30
N MET A 90 -17.24 -1.64 -18.95
CA MET A 90 -18.25 -1.35 -19.97
C MET A 90 -18.20 -2.34 -21.14
N GLN A 91 -17.01 -2.74 -21.58
CA GLN A 91 -16.88 -3.77 -22.63
C GLN A 91 -17.34 -5.14 -22.14
N ILE A 92 -16.97 -5.53 -20.92
CA ILE A 92 -17.39 -6.81 -20.32
C ILE A 92 -18.90 -6.86 -20.15
N THR A 93 -19.53 -5.81 -19.61
CA THR A 93 -21.00 -5.76 -19.45
C THR A 93 -21.70 -5.83 -20.80
N ARG A 94 -21.18 -5.15 -21.83
CA ARG A 94 -21.74 -5.25 -23.19
C ARG A 94 -21.61 -6.67 -23.76
N ASN A 95 -20.47 -7.32 -23.55
CA ASN A 95 -20.26 -8.71 -23.97
C ASN A 95 -21.18 -9.67 -23.19
N LEU A 96 -21.41 -9.41 -21.90
CA LEU A 96 -22.34 -10.16 -21.07
C LEU A 96 -23.78 -9.99 -21.56
N ASP A 97 -24.21 -8.77 -21.91
CA ASP A 97 -25.54 -8.51 -22.46
C ASP A 97 -25.77 -9.30 -23.77
N VAL A 98 -24.76 -9.35 -24.65
CA VAL A 98 -24.80 -10.16 -25.87
C VAL A 98 -24.81 -11.66 -25.57
N ALA A 99 -24.01 -12.12 -24.59
CA ALA A 99 -24.03 -13.51 -24.16
C ALA A 99 -25.37 -13.92 -23.55
N LEU A 100 -26.01 -13.04 -22.77
CA LEU A 100 -27.35 -13.23 -22.20
C LEU A 100 -28.44 -13.24 -23.27
N GLN A 101 -28.31 -12.41 -24.32
CA GLN A 101 -29.22 -12.46 -25.47
C GLN A 101 -29.06 -13.74 -26.31
N ASN A 102 -27.83 -14.23 -26.45
CA ASN A 102 -27.52 -15.47 -27.17
C ASN A 102 -27.82 -16.74 -26.34
N MET A 103 -27.88 -16.62 -25.01
CA MET A 103 -28.45 -17.63 -24.13
C MET A 103 -29.97 -17.62 -24.28
N ASN A 104 -30.45 -18.16 -25.40
CA ASN A 104 -31.86 -18.48 -25.57
C ASN A 104 -32.23 -19.50 -24.47
N LEU A 105 -33.13 -19.11 -23.55
CA LEU A 105 -33.65 -20.00 -22.50
C LEU A 105 -34.13 -21.33 -23.08
N GLU A 106 -34.66 -21.35 -24.30
CA GLU A 106 -35.12 -22.56 -24.97
C GLU A 106 -33.97 -23.53 -25.29
N ASN A 107 -32.79 -23.03 -25.66
CA ASN A 107 -31.60 -23.86 -25.85
C ASN A 107 -31.04 -24.37 -24.52
N ILE A 108 -31.14 -23.58 -23.45
CA ILE A 108 -30.74 -24.00 -22.10
C ILE A 108 -31.69 -25.10 -21.59
N THR A 109 -33.00 -24.94 -21.75
CA THR A 109 -33.99 -25.96 -21.42
C THR A 109 -33.74 -27.24 -22.23
N MET A 110 -33.48 -27.13 -23.53
CA MET A 110 -33.18 -28.31 -24.37
C MET A 110 -31.87 -29.02 -23.97
N VAL A 111 -30.84 -28.28 -23.56
CA VAL A 111 -29.59 -28.86 -23.04
C VAL A 111 -29.80 -29.46 -21.65
N MET A 112 -30.66 -28.87 -20.80
CA MET A 112 -31.03 -29.44 -19.50
C MET A 112 -31.88 -30.70 -19.66
N ASP A 113 -32.82 -30.76 -20.60
CA ASP A 113 -33.59 -31.96 -20.89
C ASP A 113 -32.69 -33.10 -21.37
N LYS A 114 -31.68 -32.80 -22.22
CA LYS A 114 -30.67 -33.77 -22.64
C LYS A 114 -29.71 -34.16 -21.52
N PHE A 115 -29.39 -33.23 -20.62
CA PHE A 115 -28.59 -33.52 -19.43
C PHE A 115 -29.34 -34.44 -18.48
N ASP A 116 -30.63 -34.19 -18.23
CA ASP A 116 -31.50 -35.08 -17.45
C ASP A 116 -31.63 -36.46 -18.08
N GLU A 117 -31.70 -36.54 -19.41
CA GLU A 117 -31.70 -37.82 -20.14
C GLU A 117 -30.36 -38.57 -19.99
N GLN A 118 -29.24 -37.86 -20.11
CA GLN A 118 -27.89 -38.43 -19.92
C GLN A 118 -27.60 -38.82 -18.47
N VAL A 119 -28.08 -38.05 -17.49
CA VAL A 119 -27.96 -38.39 -16.07
C VAL A 119 -28.81 -39.61 -15.74
N LYS A 120 -30.05 -39.69 -16.25
CA LYS A 120 -30.88 -40.91 -16.13
C LYS A 120 -30.21 -42.11 -16.77
N GLU A 121 -29.55 -41.95 -17.92
CA GLU A 121 -28.81 -43.03 -18.58
C GLU A 121 -27.59 -43.46 -17.78
N ILE A 122 -26.85 -42.53 -17.17
CA ILE A 122 -25.74 -42.84 -16.26
C ILE A 122 -26.25 -43.52 -14.98
N ASP A 123 -27.37 -43.07 -14.42
CA ASP A 123 -27.97 -43.68 -13.23
C ASP A 123 -28.47 -45.10 -13.53
N LEU A 124 -29.12 -45.32 -14.68
CA LEU A 124 -29.51 -46.65 -15.16
C LEU A 124 -28.27 -47.54 -15.42
N ASN A 125 -27.22 -46.98 -16.01
CA ASN A 125 -25.98 -47.71 -16.26
C ASN A 125 -25.22 -48.00 -14.95
N THR A 126 -25.31 -47.13 -13.95
CA THR A 126 -24.69 -47.32 -12.63
C THR A 126 -25.50 -48.30 -11.80
N GLU A 127 -26.84 -48.24 -11.85
CA GLU A 127 -27.74 -49.21 -11.21
C GLU A 127 -27.60 -50.61 -11.84
N THR A 128 -27.41 -50.69 -13.15
CA THR A 128 -27.05 -51.94 -13.83
C THR A 128 -25.62 -52.39 -13.50
N LEU A 129 -24.64 -51.48 -13.36
CA LEU A 129 -23.29 -51.82 -12.90
C LEU A 129 -23.28 -52.28 -11.44
N THR A 130 -24.06 -51.66 -10.55
CA THR A 130 -24.18 -52.08 -9.15
C THR A 130 -24.96 -53.37 -9.04
N SER A 131 -26.03 -53.60 -9.81
CA SER A 131 -26.72 -54.90 -9.80
C SER A 131 -25.90 -56.03 -10.44
N VAL A 132 -25.00 -55.72 -11.37
CA VAL A 132 -23.99 -56.66 -11.90
C VAL A 132 -22.84 -56.87 -10.90
N SER A 133 -22.44 -55.84 -10.16
CA SER A 133 -21.41 -55.91 -9.10
C SER A 133 -21.91 -56.61 -7.82
N GLU A 134 -23.16 -56.41 -7.43
CA GLU A 134 -23.83 -57.15 -6.36
C GLU A 134 -23.91 -58.67 -6.66
N ASN A 135 -23.94 -59.04 -7.95
CA ASN A 135 -23.85 -60.43 -8.40
C ASN A 135 -22.43 -60.90 -8.77
N GLY A 136 -21.45 -60.00 -8.79
CA GLY A 136 -20.10 -60.30 -9.25
C GLY A 136 -19.07 -59.56 -8.42
N ASN A 137 -18.48 -60.26 -7.45
CA ASN A 137 -17.37 -59.82 -6.59
C ASN A 137 -16.31 -58.99 -7.33
N VAL A 138 -16.48 -57.67 -7.41
CA VAL A 138 -15.44 -56.75 -7.86
C VAL A 138 -15.38 -55.56 -6.90
N ASP A 139 -14.43 -55.72 -5.99
CA ASP A 139 -13.87 -54.72 -5.08
C ASP A 139 -13.60 -53.41 -5.81
N SER A 140 -14.41 -52.39 -5.52
CA SER A 140 -14.31 -51.06 -6.10
C SER A 140 -14.06 -50.02 -5.01
N LEU A 141 -12.93 -49.32 -5.16
CA LEU A 141 -12.69 -47.94 -4.72
C LEU A 141 -12.29 -47.73 -3.24
N LYS A 142 -11.00 -47.97 -2.94
CA LYS A 142 -10.26 -47.16 -1.96
C LYS A 142 -9.67 -45.94 -2.67
N PHE A 143 -10.47 -44.89 -2.84
CA PHE A 143 -9.98 -43.57 -3.22
C PHE A 143 -10.10 -42.67 -1.99
N GLU A 144 -8.96 -42.41 -1.35
CA GLU A 144 -8.60 -41.27 -0.48
C GLU A 144 -7.54 -41.73 0.53
N ASP A 145 -6.27 -41.37 0.28
CA ASP A 145 -5.19 -41.47 1.27
C ASP A 145 -5.49 -40.44 2.38
N ASP A 146 -6.07 -40.88 3.49
CA ASP A 146 -6.34 -40.06 4.68
C ASP A 146 -5.12 -39.24 5.12
N ASP A 147 -3.92 -39.77 4.87
CA ASP A 147 -2.64 -39.12 5.19
C ASP A 147 -2.43 -37.79 4.43
N LYS A 148 -2.85 -37.72 3.16
CA LYS A 148 -2.70 -36.49 2.35
C LYS A 148 -3.68 -35.40 2.77
N VAL A 149 -4.86 -35.80 3.24
CA VAL A 149 -5.88 -34.87 3.76
C VAL A 149 -5.42 -34.26 5.09
N ASN A 150 -4.84 -35.07 5.98
CA ASN A 150 -4.31 -34.62 7.27
C ASN A 150 -3.13 -33.64 7.13
N GLU A 151 -2.24 -33.85 6.14
CA GLU A 151 -1.14 -32.92 5.86
C GLU A 151 -1.65 -31.54 5.38
N LEU A 152 -2.71 -31.52 4.57
CA LEU A 152 -3.31 -30.29 4.06
C LEU A 152 -3.96 -29.47 5.19
N ILE A 153 -4.65 -30.14 6.12
CA ILE A 153 -5.31 -29.51 7.27
C ILE A 153 -4.29 -28.83 8.19
N ASN A 154 -3.12 -29.45 8.40
CA ASN A 154 -2.06 -28.86 9.23
C ASN A 154 -1.44 -27.62 8.55
N LYS A 155 -1.16 -27.69 7.24
CA LYS A 155 -0.65 -26.55 6.46
C LYS A 155 -1.61 -25.35 6.47
N VAL A 156 -2.92 -25.60 6.40
CA VAL A 156 -3.95 -24.54 6.47
C VAL A 156 -3.99 -23.93 7.87
N LYS A 157 -3.93 -24.73 8.94
CA LYS A 157 -3.93 -24.23 10.33
C LYS A 157 -2.71 -23.35 10.65
N ASP A 158 -1.51 -23.75 10.22
CA ASP A 158 -0.28 -22.98 10.46
C ASP A 158 -0.32 -21.64 9.71
N SER A 159 -0.83 -21.63 8.48
CA SER A 159 -0.96 -20.40 7.69
C SER A 159 -2.01 -19.43 8.25
N ASN A 160 -3.07 -19.93 8.88
CA ASN A 160 -4.16 -19.10 9.43
C ASN A 160 -3.89 -18.64 10.87
N SER A 161 -2.96 -19.29 11.59
CA SER A 161 -2.58 -18.94 12.97
C SER A 161 -1.64 -17.73 13.06
N LEU A 162 -1.05 -17.28 11.95
CA LEU A 162 -0.13 -16.13 11.91
C LEU A 162 -0.79 -14.79 11.51
N LYS A 163 -2.12 -14.75 11.37
CA LYS A 163 -2.81 -13.56 10.85
C LYS A 163 -4.03 -13.07 11.64
N TYR A 164 -4.20 -13.40 12.91
CA TYR A 164 -5.16 -12.69 13.76
C TYR A 164 -4.70 -12.66 15.22
N PRO A 165 -4.33 -11.50 15.81
CA PRO A 165 -4.47 -11.35 17.25
C PRO A 165 -5.96 -11.45 17.56
N LYS A 166 -6.33 -12.46 18.35
CA LYS A 166 -7.71 -12.69 18.79
C LYS A 166 -8.25 -11.42 19.45
N VAL A 167 -9.18 -10.78 18.76
CA VAL A 167 -10.13 -9.81 19.32
C VAL A 167 -11.14 -10.58 20.15
N ASP A 168 -10.81 -10.83 21.41
CA ASP A 168 -11.79 -11.23 22.41
C ASP A 168 -11.21 -11.00 23.80
N SER A 169 -11.25 -9.74 24.23
CA SER A 169 -11.31 -9.27 25.63
C SER A 169 -10.97 -7.78 25.66
N LEU A 170 -11.83 -7.00 26.34
CA LEU A 170 -11.62 -5.60 26.75
C LEU A 170 -12.17 -4.53 25.80
N GLU A 171 -13.47 -4.64 25.57
CA GLU A 171 -14.36 -3.48 25.51
C GLU A 171 -14.43 -2.84 26.91
N GLU A 172 -13.44 -2.04 27.30
CA GLU A 172 -13.61 -1.05 28.37
C GLU A 172 -12.51 0.03 28.30
N ALA A 173 -12.95 1.29 28.33
CA ALA A 173 -12.17 2.53 28.49
C ALA A 173 -11.45 3.13 27.27
N LEU A 174 -12.21 3.89 26.47
CA LEU A 174 -11.74 5.18 25.92
C LEU A 174 -11.65 6.20 27.09
N PRO A 175 -10.65 7.10 27.14
CA PRO A 175 -10.72 8.32 26.34
C PRO A 175 -9.37 8.88 25.80
N ALA A 176 -9.53 9.89 24.93
CA ALA A 176 -8.59 10.57 24.05
C ALA A 176 -7.41 11.31 24.70
N LYS A 177 -6.24 11.36 24.02
CA LYS A 177 -5.57 12.57 23.45
C LYS A 177 -4.08 12.35 23.12
N GLU A 178 -3.70 12.83 21.92
CA GLU A 178 -2.50 13.63 21.52
C GLU A 178 -1.04 13.15 21.81
N SER A 179 -0.15 13.51 20.85
CA SER A 179 1.33 13.63 20.86
C SER A 179 2.17 12.34 20.73
N GLU A 180 2.90 12.12 19.63
CA GLU A 180 4.25 12.64 19.23
C GLU A 180 5.44 12.08 20.05
N THR A 181 6.37 11.41 19.33
CA THR A 181 7.82 11.20 19.61
C THR A 181 8.19 10.42 20.90
N THR A 182 9.06 9.40 20.93
CA THR A 182 10.50 9.40 20.61
C THR A 182 11.07 7.97 20.82
N GLU A 183 12.19 7.68 20.16
CA GLU A 183 13.13 6.55 20.28
C GLU A 183 13.39 5.99 21.71
N LYS A 184 13.58 4.65 21.83
CA LYS A 184 14.78 3.96 22.38
C LYS A 184 14.54 2.49 22.79
N ASP A 185 15.50 1.66 22.40
CA ASP A 185 16.07 0.47 23.06
C ASP A 185 15.14 -0.67 23.54
N ILE A 186 15.15 -1.78 22.80
CA ILE A 186 14.56 -3.07 23.19
C ILE A 186 15.64 -3.85 23.97
N GLU A 187 15.61 -3.75 25.31
CA GLU A 187 16.20 -4.78 26.18
C GLU A 187 15.22 -5.95 26.27
N PHE A 188 15.71 -7.15 25.95
CA PHE A 188 14.93 -8.39 26.08
C PHE A 188 14.75 -8.73 27.58
N ASP A 189 13.49 -8.92 27.97
CA ASP A 189 13.03 -9.26 29.31
C ASP A 189 13.45 -10.68 29.72
N ASN A 190 14.66 -10.80 30.29
CA ASN A 190 15.21 -12.05 30.85
C ASN A 190 14.43 -12.55 32.09
N GLU A 191 13.60 -11.69 32.70
CA GLU A 191 12.83 -12.05 33.91
C GLU A 191 11.65 -12.98 33.58
N ALA A 192 11.12 -12.90 32.36
CA ALA A 192 10.07 -13.79 31.87
C ALA A 192 10.58 -15.22 31.64
N GLU A 193 11.81 -15.38 31.14
CA GLU A 193 12.42 -16.69 30.91
C GLU A 193 12.79 -17.39 32.22
N ASP A 194 13.29 -16.66 33.21
CA ASP A 194 13.63 -17.22 34.54
C ASP A 194 12.38 -17.71 35.30
N ARG A 195 11.25 -16.99 35.19
CA ARG A 195 9.97 -17.43 35.79
C ARG A 195 9.42 -18.68 35.11
N LEU A 196 9.57 -18.79 33.80
CA LEU A 196 9.14 -19.98 33.05
C LEU A 196 10.03 -21.18 33.37
N ALA A 197 11.34 -20.99 33.48
CA ALA A 197 12.30 -22.02 33.86
C ALA A 197 12.04 -22.56 35.28
N GLN A 198 11.69 -21.69 36.23
CA GLN A 198 11.30 -22.10 37.58
C GLN A 198 9.99 -22.92 37.60
N ARG A 199 8.99 -22.55 36.79
CA ARG A 199 7.74 -23.32 36.66
C ARG A 199 7.97 -24.71 36.04
N LEU A 200 8.84 -24.81 35.04
CA LEU A 200 9.18 -26.08 34.40
C LEU A 200 9.95 -27.01 35.34
N LYS A 201 10.81 -26.46 36.21
CA LYS A 201 11.54 -27.24 37.22
C LYS A 201 10.62 -27.79 38.30
N ALA A 202 9.62 -27.01 38.73
CA ALA A 202 8.63 -27.44 39.73
C ALA A 202 7.68 -28.54 39.24
N LEU A 203 7.57 -28.75 37.92
CA LEU A 203 6.75 -29.80 37.32
C LEU A 203 7.54 -31.08 37.00
N ARG A 204 8.86 -31.08 37.23
CA ARG A 204 9.77 -32.21 36.95
C ARG A 204 10.45 -32.78 38.21
N GLY A 205 10.18 -32.20 39.37
CA GLY A 205 10.51 -32.77 40.69
C GLY A 205 9.26 -33.25 41.38
#